data_AF-A0A0A1UA07-F1
#
_entry.id   AF-A0A0A1UA07-F1
#
_cell.length_a   1.000
_cell.length_b   1.000
_cell.length_c   1.000
_cell.angle_alpha   90.00
_cell.angle_beta   90.00
_cell.angle_gamma   90.00
#
_symmetry.space_group_name_H-M   'P 1'
#
loop_
_entity.id
_entity.type
_entity.pdbx_description
1 polymer ?
#
loop_
_entity_poly.entity_id
_entity_poly.type
_entity_poly.pdbx_seq_one_letter_code
_entity_poly.pdbx_strand_id
1 'polypeptide(L)'
;MLHTNPFTYSVDTTNKYGLPLIPDEHWEPLFAELGKQSIGLLMQLDPTHAELYQKEIPQTFNDIPKQFKDAMHEMMAGCFDQKSKLFEMMTRNVIVKYASYLRFLMERRLYKEKLESTDLLPSLFVLALPRSGSTFLHTILSSNALAETMAMYEHLAPGPFTMTSQSRKNFGNQLVSTVHSHTSTLNEVHVLKSAEQAEEELFFLETLGHSYLFPNAVPRYEMYRKGMFERNYEFAYDQLKDHMKMHQLEFLVPAQTL
;
A
#
# COMPACT_ATOMS: atom_id res chain seq x y z
N MET A 1 -10.16 4.87 21.88
CA MET A 1 -8.85 4.80 21.18
C MET A 1 -8.66 6.12 20.46
N LEU A 2 -7.43 6.61 20.25
CA LEU A 2 -7.22 7.79 19.39
C LEU A 2 -7.35 7.33 17.95
N HIS A 3 -8.44 7.74 17.27
CA HIS A 3 -8.72 7.37 15.87
C HIS A 3 -7.92 8.24 14.87
N THR A 4 -7.41 9.37 15.34
CA THR A 4 -6.63 10.36 14.58
C THR A 4 -5.32 10.67 15.28
N ASN A 5 -4.40 11.33 14.57
CA ASN A 5 -3.14 11.78 15.17
C ASN A 5 -3.44 12.77 16.32
N PRO A 6 -2.80 12.63 17.49
CA PRO A 6 -3.00 13.57 18.61
C PRO A 6 -2.42 14.96 18.32
N PHE A 7 -1.55 15.08 17.32
CA PHE A 7 -0.98 16.34 16.86
C PHE A 7 -1.74 16.85 15.64
N THR A 8 -1.76 18.17 15.48
CA THR A 8 -2.31 18.83 14.30
C THR A 8 -1.17 19.37 13.44
N TYR A 9 -1.40 19.40 12.13
CA TYR A 9 -0.48 20.00 11.16
C TYR A 9 -1.22 21.08 10.38
N SER A 10 -0.61 22.26 10.31
CA SER A 10 -1.05 23.33 9.42
C SER A 10 -0.16 23.37 8.19
N VAL A 11 -0.76 23.50 7.01
CA VAL A 11 -0.02 23.63 5.75
C VAL A 11 0.97 24.80 5.85
N ASP A 12 2.24 24.53 5.55
CA ASP A 12 3.26 25.57 5.52
C ASP A 12 3.10 26.42 4.26
N THR A 13 2.51 27.60 4.42
CA THR A 13 2.30 28.55 3.33
C THR A 13 3.59 29.25 2.87
N THR A 14 4.69 29.09 3.61
CA THR A 14 6.01 29.63 3.24
C THR A 14 6.83 28.66 2.39
N ASN A 15 6.39 27.39 2.27
CA ASN A 15 7.06 26.40 1.45
C ASN A 15 6.95 26.73 -0.04
N LYS A 16 8.04 27.25 -0.62
CA LYS A 16 8.15 27.57 -2.05
C LYS A 16 8.00 26.38 -3.00
N TYR A 17 8.08 25.15 -2.50
CA TYR A 17 7.90 23.92 -3.27
C TYR A 17 6.49 23.33 -3.12
N GLY A 18 5.66 23.86 -2.21
CA GLY A 18 4.28 23.43 -2.05
C GLY A 18 3.50 23.67 -3.34
N LEU A 19 2.81 22.64 -3.84
CA LEU A 19 2.02 22.71 -5.07
C LEU A 19 0.54 22.46 -4.75
N PRO A 20 -0.38 23.15 -5.44
CA PRO A 20 -1.81 22.93 -5.23
C PRO A 20 -2.25 21.57 -5.77
N LEU A 21 -3.41 21.12 -5.29
CA LEU A 21 -4.10 19.95 -5.82
C LEU A 21 -4.67 20.24 -7.21
N ILE A 22 -4.87 19.18 -7.99
CA ILE A 22 -5.68 19.23 -9.21
C ILE A 22 -7.12 19.62 -8.81
N PRO A 23 -7.80 20.57 -9.48
CA PRO A 23 -9.19 20.87 -9.18
C PRO A 23 -10.09 19.63 -9.25
N ASP A 24 -11.08 19.51 -8.37
CA ASP A 24 -11.95 18.32 -8.26
C ASP A 24 -12.62 17.96 -9.58
N GLU A 25 -13.08 18.96 -10.34
CA GLU A 25 -13.68 18.81 -11.68
C GLU A 25 -12.76 18.12 -12.70
N HIS A 26 -11.44 18.20 -12.50
CA HIS A 26 -10.44 17.50 -13.32
C HIS A 26 -9.94 16.22 -12.66
N TRP A 27 -9.95 16.15 -11.33
CA TRP A 27 -9.55 14.97 -10.58
C TRP A 27 -10.53 13.81 -10.77
N GLU A 28 -11.84 14.07 -10.72
CA GLU A 28 -12.86 13.04 -10.79
C GLU A 28 -12.76 12.18 -12.07
N PRO A 29 -12.69 12.76 -13.29
CA PRO A 29 -12.51 11.97 -14.51
C PRO A 29 -11.13 11.30 -14.57
N LEU A 30 -10.08 11.98 -14.09
CA LEU A 30 -8.73 11.42 -14.06
C LEU A 30 -8.68 10.18 -13.16
N PHE A 31 -9.24 10.23 -11.95
CA PHE A 31 -9.26 9.12 -11.02
C PHE A 31 -10.01 7.90 -11.59
N ALA A 32 -11.13 8.12 -12.29
CA ALA A 32 -11.84 7.05 -12.98
C ALA A 32 -10.98 6.40 -14.09
N GLU A 33 -10.23 7.20 -14.84
CA GLU A 33 -9.32 6.70 -15.88
C GLU A 33 -8.12 5.93 -15.29
N LEU A 34 -7.54 6.43 -14.20
CA LEU A 34 -6.50 5.73 -13.45
C LEU A 34 -7.00 4.37 -12.93
N GLY A 35 -8.27 4.27 -12.54
CA GLY A 35 -8.90 3.00 -12.15
C GLY A 35 -8.94 1.98 -13.29
N LYS A 36 -9.28 2.42 -14.51
CA LYS A 36 -9.26 1.54 -15.69
C LYS A 36 -7.84 1.08 -16.04
N GLN A 37 -6.87 1.98 -15.98
CA GLN A 37 -5.47 1.63 -16.23
C GLN A 37 -4.93 0.66 -15.17
N SER A 38 -5.42 0.76 -13.93
CA SER A 38 -5.10 -0.17 -12.84
C SER A 38 -5.58 -1.59 -13.12
N ILE A 39 -6.77 -1.76 -13.71
CA ILE A 39 -7.26 -3.07 -14.20
C ILE A 39 -6.31 -3.59 -15.29
N GLY A 40 -5.92 -2.73 -16.23
CA GLY A 40 -4.97 -3.08 -17.29
C GLY A 40 -3.63 -3.57 -16.74
N LEU A 41 -3.09 -2.90 -15.70
CA LEU A 41 -1.87 -3.33 -15.02
C LEU A 41 -2.05 -4.72 -14.37
N LEU A 42 -3.15 -4.96 -13.66
CA LEU A 42 -3.42 -6.27 -13.05
C LEU A 42 -3.45 -7.39 -14.09
N MET A 43 -4.10 -7.16 -15.24
CA MET A 43 -4.11 -8.12 -16.35
C MET A 43 -2.72 -8.38 -16.94
N GLN A 44 -1.84 -7.39 -16.95
CA GLN A 44 -0.45 -7.56 -17.38
C GLN A 44 0.38 -8.33 -16.36
N LEU A 45 0.17 -8.07 -15.07
CA LEU A 45 0.85 -8.76 -13.97
C LEU A 45 0.41 -10.22 -13.87
N ASP A 46 -0.88 -10.50 -14.07
CA ASP A 46 -1.42 -11.86 -14.03
C ASP A 46 -2.50 -12.12 -15.09
N PRO A 47 -2.10 -12.50 -16.32
CA PRO A 47 -3.03 -12.74 -17.42
C PRO A 47 -4.05 -13.85 -17.15
N THR A 48 -3.75 -14.80 -16.24
CA THR A 48 -4.64 -15.94 -15.95
C THR A 48 -5.91 -15.54 -15.23
N HIS A 49 -5.93 -14.37 -14.57
CA HIS A 49 -7.11 -13.82 -13.88
C HIS A 49 -7.72 -12.61 -14.61
N ALA A 50 -7.32 -12.38 -15.88
CA ALA A 50 -7.76 -11.21 -16.63
C ALA A 50 -9.29 -11.08 -16.73
N GLU A 51 -10.00 -12.17 -16.99
CA GLU A 51 -11.48 -12.17 -17.08
C GLU A 51 -12.11 -11.80 -15.72
N LEU A 52 -11.57 -12.36 -14.63
CA LEU A 52 -12.01 -12.02 -13.26
C LEU A 52 -11.85 -10.52 -13.00
N TYR A 53 -10.68 -9.94 -13.32
CA TYR A 53 -10.42 -8.52 -13.12
C TYR A 53 -11.37 -7.63 -13.91
N GLN A 54 -11.58 -7.94 -15.19
CA GLN A 54 -12.47 -7.15 -16.05
C GLN A 54 -13.93 -7.16 -15.57
N LYS A 55 -14.37 -8.28 -15.00
CA LYS A 55 -15.76 -8.46 -14.57
C LYS A 55 -16.02 -7.93 -13.15
N GLU A 56 -15.15 -8.24 -12.20
CA GLU A 56 -15.42 -8.03 -10.78
C GLU A 56 -14.88 -6.69 -10.26
N ILE A 57 -13.74 -6.21 -10.75
CA ILE A 57 -13.13 -4.96 -10.25
C ILE A 57 -14.00 -3.72 -10.53
N PRO A 58 -14.65 -3.53 -11.69
CA PRO A 58 -15.55 -2.39 -11.88
C PRO A 58 -16.66 -2.30 -10.82
N GLN A 59 -17.08 -3.43 -10.26
CA GLN A 59 -18.08 -3.50 -9.18
C GLN A 59 -17.51 -3.06 -7.82
N THR A 60 -16.19 -2.94 -7.68
CA THR A 60 -15.51 -2.45 -6.46
C THR A 60 -15.34 -0.94 -6.43
N PHE A 61 -15.54 -0.24 -7.55
CA PHE A 61 -15.30 1.21 -7.61
C PHE A 61 -16.19 2.02 -6.67
N ASN A 62 -17.41 1.57 -6.41
CA ASN A 62 -18.32 2.22 -5.46
C ASN A 62 -17.91 1.99 -4.00
N ASP A 63 -17.09 0.98 -3.72
CA ASP A 63 -16.61 0.65 -2.37
C ASP A 63 -15.32 1.39 -2.03
N ILE A 64 -14.75 2.14 -2.98
CA ILE A 64 -13.53 2.90 -2.75
C ILE A 64 -13.83 4.00 -1.74
N PRO A 65 -13.20 3.98 -0.56
CA PRO A 65 -13.42 4.96 0.47
C PRO A 65 -12.84 6.30 0.05
N LYS A 66 -13.52 7.38 0.43
CA LYS A 66 -13.08 8.76 0.16
C LYS A 66 -11.63 9.00 0.60
N GLN A 67 -11.22 8.44 1.74
CA GLN A 67 -9.87 8.57 2.28
C GLN A 67 -8.77 8.06 1.33
N PHE A 68 -9.00 6.92 0.66
CA PHE A 68 -8.07 6.40 -0.34
C PHE A 68 -7.97 7.35 -1.54
N LYS A 69 -9.13 7.81 -2.03
CA LYS A 69 -9.21 8.73 -3.17
C LYS A 69 -8.53 10.07 -2.88
N ASP A 70 -8.79 10.66 -1.72
CA ASP A 70 -8.15 11.89 -1.25
C ASP A 70 -6.63 11.71 -1.19
N ALA A 71 -6.15 10.57 -0.67
CA ALA A 71 -4.73 10.29 -0.61
C ALA A 71 -4.08 10.23 -2.00
N MET A 72 -4.73 9.59 -2.98
CA MET A 72 -4.23 9.55 -4.35
C MET A 72 -4.25 10.93 -5.02
N HIS A 73 -5.28 11.74 -4.71
CA HIS A 73 -5.40 13.12 -5.19
C HIS A 73 -4.25 13.99 -4.70
N GLU A 74 -3.95 13.90 -3.40
CA GLU A 74 -2.87 14.63 -2.75
C GLU A 74 -1.50 14.26 -3.31
N MET A 75 -1.29 13.01 -3.71
CA MET A 75 -0.05 12.58 -4.38
C MET A 75 0.12 13.18 -5.78
N MET A 76 -0.98 13.59 -6.41
CA MET A 76 -1.00 14.26 -7.71
C MET A 76 -0.86 15.79 -7.61
N ALA A 77 -0.53 16.33 -6.42
CA ALA A 77 -0.26 17.75 -6.24
C ALA A 77 0.79 18.26 -7.26
N GLY A 78 0.44 19.33 -7.97
CA GLY A 78 1.28 19.93 -9.01
C GLY A 78 1.30 19.23 -10.37
N CYS A 79 0.59 18.12 -10.54
CA CYS A 79 0.56 17.35 -11.79
C CYS A 79 -0.48 17.92 -12.79
N PHE A 80 -0.32 19.17 -13.21
CA PHE A 80 -1.26 19.85 -14.11
C PHE A 80 -0.99 19.57 -15.59
N ASP A 81 0.25 19.29 -15.96
CA ASP A 81 0.64 18.98 -17.33
C ASP A 81 0.75 17.45 -17.54
N GLN A 82 -0.21 16.89 -18.27
CA GLN A 82 -0.28 15.46 -18.59
C GLN A 82 0.90 14.96 -19.43
N LYS A 83 1.63 15.85 -20.11
CA LYS A 83 2.83 15.51 -20.90
C LYS A 83 4.11 15.57 -20.08
N SER A 84 4.05 16.07 -18.85
CA SER A 84 5.24 16.20 -18.01
C SER A 84 5.69 14.84 -17.48
N LYS A 85 7.01 14.67 -17.34
CA LYS A 85 7.60 13.48 -16.68
C LYS A 85 7.09 13.30 -15.25
N LEU A 86 6.76 14.40 -14.57
CA LEU A 86 6.21 14.39 -13.23
C LEU A 86 4.84 13.72 -13.21
N PHE A 87 3.95 14.12 -14.13
CA PHE A 87 2.64 13.51 -14.27
C PHE A 87 2.75 12.03 -14.61
N GLU A 88 3.62 11.67 -15.56
CA GLU A 88 3.85 10.27 -15.95
C GLU A 88 4.30 9.42 -14.75
N MET A 89 5.31 9.88 -14.01
CA MET A 89 5.84 9.18 -12.84
C MET A 89 4.78 9.02 -11.75
N MET A 90 4.03 10.09 -11.45
CA MET A 90 3.03 10.04 -10.40
C MET A 90 1.82 9.20 -10.79
N THR A 91 1.41 9.26 -12.06
CA THR A 91 0.36 8.40 -12.61
C THR A 91 0.73 6.93 -12.44
N ARG A 92 1.96 6.53 -12.80
CA ARG A 92 2.42 5.16 -12.57
C ARG A 92 2.37 4.76 -11.10
N ASN A 93 2.79 5.64 -10.19
CA ASN A 93 2.75 5.37 -8.76
C ASN A 93 1.32 5.17 -8.25
N VAL A 94 0.38 6.05 -8.63
CA VAL A 94 -1.03 5.95 -8.26
C VAL A 94 -1.67 4.70 -8.85
N ILE A 95 -1.38 4.36 -10.12
CA ILE A 95 -1.91 3.15 -10.78
C ILE A 95 -1.46 1.89 -10.03
N VAL A 96 -0.20 1.79 -9.61
CA VAL A 96 0.31 0.64 -8.84
C VAL A 96 -0.43 0.48 -7.51
N LYS A 97 -0.63 1.59 -6.78
CA LYS A 97 -1.36 1.57 -5.50
C LYS A 97 -2.82 1.23 -5.69
N TYR A 98 -3.45 1.82 -6.70
CA TYR A 98 -4.84 1.61 -7.01
C TYR A 98 -5.11 0.19 -7.49
N ALA A 99 -4.24 -0.38 -8.33
CA ALA A 99 -4.27 -1.79 -8.70
C ALA A 99 -4.18 -2.71 -7.47
N SER A 100 -3.21 -2.46 -6.59
CA SER A 100 -3.01 -3.23 -5.35
C SER A 100 -4.26 -3.16 -4.46
N TYR A 101 -4.84 -1.96 -4.34
CA TYR A 101 -6.02 -1.73 -3.50
C TYR A 101 -7.30 -2.34 -4.06
N LEU A 102 -7.57 -2.18 -5.35
CA LEU A 102 -8.72 -2.80 -6.02
C LEU A 102 -8.67 -4.32 -5.90
N ARG A 103 -7.48 -4.90 -6.10
CA ARG A 103 -7.25 -6.32 -5.90
C ARG A 103 -7.53 -6.72 -4.44
N PHE A 104 -7.02 -5.97 -3.47
CA PHE A 104 -7.26 -6.24 -2.05
C PHE A 104 -8.75 -6.19 -1.69
N LEU A 105 -9.51 -5.21 -2.19
CA LEU A 105 -10.96 -5.14 -1.98
C LEU A 105 -11.68 -6.37 -2.55
N MET A 106 -11.29 -6.82 -3.73
CA MET A 106 -11.83 -8.04 -4.33
C MET A 106 -11.45 -9.28 -3.50
N GLU A 107 -10.20 -9.40 -3.07
CA GLU A 107 -9.76 -10.50 -2.21
C GLU A 107 -10.55 -10.54 -0.89
N ARG A 108 -10.75 -9.39 -0.23
CA ARG A 108 -11.56 -9.27 1.00
C ARG A 108 -12.98 -9.76 0.80
N ARG A 109 -13.61 -9.43 -0.34
CA ARG A 109 -14.96 -9.92 -0.67
C ARG A 109 -14.98 -11.45 -0.78
N LEU A 110 -13.98 -12.04 -1.43
CA LEU A 110 -13.85 -13.50 -1.56
C LEU A 110 -13.53 -14.19 -0.23
N TYR A 111 -12.79 -13.51 0.65
CA TYR A 111 -12.40 -13.99 1.98
C TYR A 111 -13.41 -13.69 3.09
N LYS A 112 -14.50 -12.98 2.81
CA LYS A 112 -15.36 -12.34 3.82
C LYS A 112 -15.76 -13.28 4.97
N GLU A 113 -16.36 -14.43 4.65
CA GLU A 113 -16.82 -15.39 5.67
C GLU A 113 -15.67 -15.93 6.54
N LYS A 114 -14.50 -16.16 5.93
CA LYS A 114 -13.31 -16.63 6.65
C LYS A 114 -12.72 -15.52 7.53
N LEU A 115 -12.67 -14.28 7.05
CA LEU A 115 -12.14 -13.15 7.83
C LEU A 115 -13.03 -12.84 9.04
N GLU A 116 -14.34 -12.92 8.88
CA GLU A 116 -15.31 -12.71 9.96
C GLU A 116 -15.24 -13.80 11.04
N SER A 117 -14.95 -15.04 10.65
CA SER A 117 -14.87 -16.19 11.56
C SER A 117 -13.47 -16.45 12.13
N THR A 118 -12.43 -15.81 11.60
CA THR A 118 -11.04 -16.00 12.06
C THR A 118 -10.66 -14.92 13.05
N ASP A 119 -10.26 -15.31 14.25
CA ASP A 119 -9.59 -14.41 15.18
C ASP A 119 -8.12 -14.22 14.82
N LEU A 120 -7.63 -13.00 15.00
CA LEU A 120 -6.22 -12.70 14.80
C LEU A 120 -5.42 -13.37 15.93
N LEU A 121 -4.39 -14.13 15.57
CA LEU A 121 -3.50 -14.73 16.57
C LEU A 121 -2.69 -13.64 17.30
N PRO A 122 -2.21 -13.91 18.54
CA PRO A 122 -1.33 -13.01 19.24
C PRO A 122 -0.16 -12.58 18.36
N SER A 123 -0.08 -11.27 18.07
CA SER A 123 0.87 -10.69 17.13
C SER A 123 1.85 -9.79 17.87
N LEU A 124 3.14 -9.90 17.56
CA LEU A 124 4.18 -9.05 18.12
C LEU A 124 4.47 -7.90 17.16
N PHE A 125 4.24 -6.67 17.61
CA PHE A 125 4.54 -5.47 16.82
C PHE A 125 5.85 -4.83 17.29
N VAL A 126 6.75 -4.55 16.35
CA VAL A 126 7.96 -3.75 16.60
C VAL A 126 7.68 -2.32 16.18
N LEU A 127 7.51 -1.43 17.16
CA LEU A 127 7.32 0.00 16.93
C LEU A 127 8.60 0.74 17.29
N ALA A 128 9.18 1.45 16.33
CA ALA A 128 10.43 2.17 16.55
C ALA A 128 10.58 3.37 15.63
N LEU A 129 11.48 4.29 16.00
CA LEU A 129 11.87 5.37 15.10
C LEU A 129 12.74 4.79 13.96
N PRO A 130 12.69 5.38 12.75
CA PRO A 130 13.63 5.02 11.70
C PRO A 130 15.07 5.09 12.23
N ARG A 131 15.90 4.10 11.85
CA ARG A 131 17.32 3.98 12.25
C ARG A 131 17.57 3.66 13.73
N SER A 132 16.57 3.19 14.49
CA SER A 132 16.76 2.74 15.88
C SER A 132 17.12 1.25 16.04
N GLY A 133 17.41 0.55 14.94
CA GLY A 133 17.70 -0.89 14.95
C GLY A 133 16.48 -1.82 14.88
N SER A 134 15.31 -1.32 14.48
CA SER A 134 14.09 -2.13 14.29
C SER A 134 14.31 -3.29 13.32
N THR A 135 14.99 -3.06 12.20
CA THR A 135 15.31 -4.13 11.22
C THR A 135 16.13 -5.26 11.83
N PHE A 136 17.10 -4.93 12.70
CA PHE A 136 17.92 -5.93 13.38
C PHE A 136 17.09 -6.74 14.37
N LEU A 137 16.27 -6.07 15.19
CA LEU A 137 15.35 -6.74 16.11
C LEU A 137 14.34 -7.62 15.37
N HIS A 138 13.73 -7.12 14.29
CA HIS A 138 12.81 -7.86 13.45
C HIS A 138 13.47 -9.13 12.88
N THR A 139 14.71 -9.01 12.39
CA THR A 139 15.48 -10.16 11.88
C THR A 139 15.76 -11.21 12.96
N ILE A 140 16.05 -10.79 14.19
CA ILE A 140 16.23 -11.73 15.31
C ILE A 140 14.93 -12.45 15.62
N LEU A 141 13.82 -11.71 15.74
CA LEU A 141 12.52 -12.28 16.06
C LEU A 141 12.03 -13.24 14.96
N SER A 142 12.22 -12.87 13.70
CA SER A 142 11.86 -13.67 12.52
C SER A 142 12.75 -14.90 12.32
N SER A 143 13.89 -14.99 13.01
CA SER A 143 14.76 -16.17 12.93
C SER A 143 14.24 -17.37 13.73
N ASN A 144 13.24 -17.17 14.58
CA ASN A 144 12.58 -18.24 15.31
C ASN A 144 11.72 -19.07 14.34
N ALA A 145 11.90 -20.39 14.32
CA ALA A 145 11.15 -21.30 13.46
C ALA A 145 9.62 -21.34 13.74
N LEU A 146 9.18 -20.77 14.86
CA LEU A 146 7.77 -20.61 15.22
C LEU A 146 7.23 -19.21 14.91
N ALA A 147 8.07 -18.28 14.48
CA ALA A 147 7.65 -16.95 14.10
C ALA A 147 7.22 -16.96 12.62
N GLU A 148 6.07 -16.36 12.37
CA GLU A 148 5.56 -16.12 11.02
C GLU A 148 5.71 -14.64 10.69
N THR A 149 6.10 -14.38 9.44
CA THR A 149 6.35 -13.02 8.95
C THR A 149 5.79 -12.85 7.55
N MET A 150 5.32 -11.66 7.23
CA MET A 150 4.79 -11.36 5.90
C MET A 150 5.89 -10.88 4.96
N ALA A 151 6.02 -11.53 3.81
CA ALA A 151 6.93 -11.16 2.75
C ALA A 151 6.44 -9.91 1.99
N MET A 152 7.37 -9.23 1.32
CA MET A 152 7.08 -8.03 0.53
C MET A 152 5.98 -8.22 -0.52
N TYR A 153 5.96 -9.36 -1.22
CA TYR A 153 4.89 -9.63 -2.21
C TYR A 153 3.51 -9.73 -1.58
N GLU A 154 3.42 -10.12 -0.30
CA GLU A 154 2.15 -10.24 0.41
C GLU A 154 1.58 -8.88 0.73
N HIS A 155 2.42 -7.90 1.08
CA HIS A 155 2.01 -6.51 1.32
C HIS A 155 1.49 -5.83 0.06
N LEU A 156 2.02 -6.17 -1.11
CA LEU A 156 1.56 -5.62 -2.40
C LEU A 156 0.32 -6.35 -2.95
N ALA A 157 0.23 -7.65 -2.70
CA ALA A 157 -0.86 -8.49 -3.16
C ALA A 157 -1.30 -9.48 -2.06
N PRO A 158 -2.11 -9.01 -1.07
CA PRO A 158 -2.63 -9.86 0.01
C PRO A 158 -3.53 -11.00 -0.45
N GLY A 159 -3.39 -12.20 0.10
CA GLY A 159 -4.24 -13.35 -0.20
C GLY A 159 -3.99 -14.01 -1.58
N PRO A 160 -4.44 -15.26 -1.79
CA PRO A 160 -4.10 -16.06 -2.97
C PRO A 160 -5.15 -16.12 -4.09
N PHE A 161 -6.42 -15.71 -3.89
CA PHE A 161 -7.49 -16.06 -4.83
C PHE A 161 -7.48 -15.27 -6.12
N THR A 162 -7.06 -14.01 -6.07
CA THR A 162 -7.17 -13.13 -7.23
C THR A 162 -5.85 -12.96 -7.95
N MET A 163 -4.76 -13.63 -7.55
CA MET A 163 -3.49 -13.57 -8.25
C MET A 163 -2.63 -14.80 -7.92
N THR A 164 -2.01 -15.41 -8.92
CA THR A 164 -1.15 -16.58 -8.67
C THR A 164 0.06 -16.22 -7.79
N SER A 165 0.56 -17.18 -7.00
CA SER A 165 1.75 -16.98 -6.17
C SER A 165 2.96 -16.49 -6.98
N GLN A 166 3.15 -17.01 -8.19
CA GLN A 166 4.22 -16.57 -9.08
C GLN A 166 4.04 -15.12 -9.53
N SER A 167 2.83 -14.73 -9.94
CA SER A 167 2.54 -13.36 -10.36
C SER A 167 2.68 -12.36 -9.21
N ARG A 168 2.29 -12.73 -7.98
CA ARG A 168 2.50 -11.94 -6.76
C ARG A 168 3.99 -11.68 -6.52
N LYS A 169 4.82 -12.74 -6.56
CA LYS A 169 6.28 -12.62 -6.40
C LYS A 169 6.91 -11.79 -7.52
N ASN A 170 6.47 -11.97 -8.76
CA ASN A 170 6.93 -11.17 -9.90
C ASN A 170 6.63 -9.69 -9.70
N PHE A 171 5.43 -9.35 -9.21
CA PHE A 171 5.06 -7.98 -8.92
C PHE A 171 5.96 -7.36 -7.83
N GLY A 172 6.21 -8.08 -6.73
CA GLY A 172 7.18 -7.65 -5.72
C GLY A 172 8.59 -7.47 -6.28
N ASN A 173 9.07 -8.40 -7.10
CA ASN A 173 10.41 -8.34 -7.68
C ASN A 173 10.57 -7.19 -8.69
N GLN A 174 9.49 -6.79 -9.39
CA GLN A 174 9.51 -5.60 -10.23
C GLN A 174 9.72 -4.32 -9.42
N LEU A 175 9.10 -4.22 -8.23
CA LEU A 175 9.30 -3.09 -7.34
C LEU A 175 10.75 -3.06 -6.80
N VAL A 176 11.24 -4.20 -6.30
CA VAL A 176 12.63 -4.36 -5.84
C VAL A 176 13.62 -3.95 -6.93
N SER A 177 13.41 -4.43 -8.16
CA SER A 177 14.24 -4.09 -9.33
C SER A 177 14.18 -2.61 -9.67
N THR A 178 13.02 -1.97 -9.51
CA THR A 178 12.86 -0.53 -9.76
C THR A 178 13.68 0.29 -8.76
N VAL A 179 13.64 -0.08 -7.48
CA VAL A 179 14.44 0.57 -6.43
C VAL A 179 15.94 0.40 -6.72
N HIS A 180 16.39 -0.82 -7.02
CA HIS A 180 17.78 -1.09 -7.34
C HIS A 180 18.30 -0.36 -8.59
N SER A 181 17.49 -0.25 -9.64
CA SER A 181 17.90 0.37 -10.91
C SER A 181 17.98 1.89 -10.85
N HIS A 182 17.19 2.53 -9.98
CA HIS A 182 17.10 4.00 -9.94
C HIS A 182 17.94 4.63 -8.84
N THR A 183 18.51 3.84 -7.93
CA THR A 183 19.19 4.40 -6.76
C THR A 183 20.39 3.58 -6.32
N SER A 184 21.59 4.07 -6.64
CA SER A 184 22.82 3.56 -6.01
C SER A 184 22.83 3.81 -4.49
N THR A 185 22.12 4.84 -4.01
CA THR A 185 22.14 5.31 -2.60
C THR A 185 20.96 4.85 -1.74
N LEU A 186 19.77 4.58 -2.29
CA LEU A 186 18.59 4.16 -1.50
C LEU A 186 18.76 2.71 -1.01
N ASN A 187 19.47 1.89 -1.79
CA ASN A 187 20.00 0.59 -1.37
C ASN A 187 20.96 0.66 -0.18
N GLU A 188 21.54 1.81 0.14
CA GLU A 188 22.40 1.96 1.33
C GLU A 188 21.57 2.24 2.60
N VAL A 189 20.28 2.59 2.45
CA VAL A 189 19.40 3.05 3.54
C VAL A 189 18.32 2.03 3.91
N HIS A 190 17.65 1.41 2.92
CA HIS A 190 16.69 0.31 3.10
C HIS A 190 16.92 -0.75 2.02
N VAL A 191 17.59 -1.84 2.38
CA VAL A 191 17.99 -2.89 1.43
C VAL A 191 16.79 -3.80 1.16
N LEU A 192 16.08 -3.57 0.07
CA LEU A 192 15.10 -4.52 -0.47
C LEU A 192 15.86 -5.62 -1.23
N LYS A 193 15.93 -6.86 -0.73
CA LYS A 193 16.70 -7.93 -1.41
C LYS A 193 15.87 -8.74 -2.38
N SER A 194 14.67 -9.16 -1.98
CA SER A 194 13.75 -9.94 -2.81
C SER A 194 12.31 -9.77 -2.36
N ALA A 195 11.37 -10.15 -3.21
CA ALA A 195 9.95 -10.10 -2.91
C ALA A 195 9.54 -11.04 -1.76
N GLU A 196 10.30 -12.11 -1.53
CA GLU A 196 10.06 -13.15 -0.53
C GLU A 196 10.63 -12.81 0.85
N GLN A 197 11.43 -11.75 0.97
CA GLN A 197 11.93 -11.32 2.26
C GLN A 197 10.80 -10.66 3.07
N ALA A 198 10.78 -10.94 4.37
CA ALA A 198 9.92 -10.25 5.32
C ALA A 198 10.17 -8.73 5.30
N GLU A 199 9.09 -7.94 5.23
CA GLU A 199 9.14 -6.47 5.14
C GLU A 199 8.10 -5.81 6.04
N GLU A 200 8.27 -4.51 6.30
CA GLU A 200 7.40 -3.71 7.18
C GLU A 200 5.99 -3.54 6.59
N GLU A 201 4.97 -3.49 7.46
CA GLU A 201 3.58 -3.22 7.07
C GLU A 201 3.42 -1.84 6.41
N LEU A 202 4.43 -0.97 6.53
CA LEU A 202 4.54 0.29 5.79
C LEU A 202 4.24 0.10 4.30
N PHE A 203 4.68 -0.99 3.67
CA PHE A 203 4.44 -1.21 2.25
C PHE A 203 2.95 -1.45 1.94
N PHE A 204 2.24 -2.18 2.79
CA PHE A 204 0.80 -2.35 2.68
C PHE A 204 0.08 -1.02 2.96
N LEU A 205 0.43 -0.34 4.05
CA LEU A 205 -0.16 0.94 4.42
C LEU A 205 0.08 2.03 3.36
N GLU A 206 1.22 1.99 2.68
CA GLU A 206 1.53 2.86 1.55
C GLU A 206 0.59 2.63 0.36
N THR A 207 0.15 1.38 0.11
CA THR A 207 -0.87 1.12 -0.91
C THR A 207 -2.20 1.77 -0.56
N LEU A 208 -2.54 1.89 0.72
CA LEU A 208 -3.73 2.60 1.21
C LEU A 208 -3.54 4.12 1.27
N GLY A 209 -2.36 4.60 0.88
CA GLY A 209 -1.96 5.99 1.04
C GLY A 209 -1.80 6.41 2.50
N HIS A 210 -1.56 5.51 3.45
CA HIS A 210 -1.40 5.80 4.89
C HIS A 210 0.05 5.59 5.35
N SER A 211 0.99 6.33 4.76
CA SER A 211 2.41 6.16 5.04
C SER A 211 3.13 7.49 5.18
N TYR A 212 4.08 7.51 6.13
CA TYR A 212 4.92 8.67 6.38
C TYR A 212 6.15 8.75 5.44
N LEU A 213 6.27 7.86 4.44
CA LEU A 213 7.37 7.86 3.47
C LEU A 213 7.37 9.11 2.60
N PHE A 214 6.33 9.31 1.80
CA PHE A 214 6.18 10.45 0.90
C PHE A 214 6.10 11.83 1.58
N PRO A 215 5.35 12.04 2.68
CA PRO A 215 5.26 13.35 3.32
C PRO A 215 6.62 13.85 3.83
N ASN A 216 7.50 12.94 4.26
CA ASN A 216 8.82 13.28 4.77
C ASN A 216 9.90 13.38 3.67
N ALA A 217 9.68 12.75 2.51
CA ALA A 217 10.65 12.72 1.41
C ALA A 217 10.38 13.76 0.31
N VAL A 218 9.14 14.24 0.16
CA VAL A 218 8.74 15.06 -1.00
C VAL A 218 8.25 16.45 -0.56
N PRO A 219 9.02 17.52 -0.84
CA PRO A 219 8.68 18.88 -0.41
C PRO A 219 7.33 19.41 -0.92
N ARG A 220 6.86 18.98 -2.10
CA ARG A 220 5.60 19.47 -2.69
C ARG A 220 4.33 19.00 -2.00
N TYR A 221 4.43 17.99 -1.15
CA TYR A 221 3.31 17.26 -0.55
C TYR A 221 2.82 17.87 0.77
N GLU A 222 2.61 19.19 0.79
CA GLU A 222 2.01 19.88 1.95
C GLU A 222 0.61 19.36 2.30
N MET A 223 -0.24 19.19 1.28
CA MET A 223 -1.61 18.70 1.47
C MET A 223 -1.62 17.24 1.92
N TYR A 224 -0.78 16.38 1.33
CA TYR A 224 -0.62 15.01 1.81
C TYR A 224 -0.10 14.96 3.25
N ARG A 225 0.85 15.84 3.61
CA ARG A 225 1.32 15.98 4.99
C ARG A 225 0.17 16.30 5.93
N LYS A 226 -0.64 17.31 5.61
CA LYS A 226 -1.85 17.62 6.38
C LYS A 226 -2.78 16.41 6.49
N GLY A 227 -3.07 15.75 5.38
CA GLY A 227 -3.89 14.54 5.33
C GLY A 227 -3.40 13.46 6.31
N MET A 228 -2.09 13.22 6.42
CA MET A 228 -1.54 12.24 7.36
C MET A 228 -1.82 12.54 8.85
N PHE A 229 -2.06 13.78 9.24
CA PHE A 229 -2.44 14.12 10.62
C PHE A 229 -3.96 14.02 10.84
N GLU A 230 -4.76 14.17 9.78
CA GLU A 230 -6.23 14.23 9.85
C GLU A 230 -6.94 12.91 9.51
N ARG A 231 -6.27 11.99 8.81
CA ARG A 231 -6.83 10.69 8.39
C ARG A 231 -7.18 9.80 9.59
N ASN A 232 -8.18 8.95 9.37
CA ASN A 232 -8.57 7.92 10.33
C ASN A 232 -7.62 6.72 10.22
N TYR A 233 -6.80 6.50 11.24
CA TYR A 233 -5.89 5.35 11.25
C TYR A 233 -6.60 4.03 11.56
N GLU A 234 -7.79 4.06 12.19
CA GLU A 234 -8.61 2.86 12.38
C GLU A 234 -8.93 2.20 11.03
N PHE A 235 -9.26 3.00 10.01
CA PHE A 235 -9.48 2.50 8.65
C PHE A 235 -8.27 1.73 8.08
N ALA A 236 -7.06 2.23 8.32
CA ALA A 236 -5.85 1.61 7.84
C ALA A 236 -5.53 0.32 8.63
N TYR A 237 -5.68 0.35 9.96
CA TYR A 237 -5.42 -0.79 10.83
C TYR A 237 -6.47 -1.90 10.72
N ASP A 238 -7.74 -1.57 10.46
CA ASP A 238 -8.79 -2.57 10.18
C ASP A 238 -8.47 -3.36 8.91
N GLN A 239 -7.96 -2.68 7.89
CA GLN A 239 -7.52 -3.35 6.66
C GLN A 239 -6.22 -4.12 6.84
N LEU A 240 -5.29 -3.60 7.65
CA LEU A 240 -4.09 -4.35 8.02
C LEU A 240 -4.45 -5.63 8.80
N LYS A 241 -5.45 -5.57 9.68
CA LYS A 241 -5.96 -6.74 10.39
C LYS A 241 -6.52 -7.79 9.43
N ASP A 242 -7.27 -7.38 8.41
CA ASP A 242 -7.75 -8.30 7.37
C ASP A 242 -6.59 -8.90 6.57
N HIS A 243 -5.57 -8.10 6.21
CA HIS A 243 -4.34 -8.58 5.57
C HIS A 243 -3.61 -9.64 6.42
N MET A 244 -3.41 -9.37 7.70
CA MET A 244 -2.77 -10.33 8.63
C MET A 244 -3.58 -11.62 8.78
N LYS A 245 -4.92 -11.53 8.81
CA LYS A 245 -5.80 -12.71 8.81
C LYS A 245 -5.71 -13.50 7.50
N MET A 246 -5.62 -12.81 6.35
CA MET A 246 -5.40 -13.49 5.06
C MET A 246 -4.08 -14.26 5.07
N HIS A 247 -3.00 -13.67 5.57
CA HIS A 247 -1.72 -14.35 5.76
C HIS A 247 -1.88 -15.59 6.65
N GLN A 248 -2.49 -15.45 7.83
CA GLN A 248 -2.73 -16.60 8.72
C GLN A 248 -3.48 -17.75 8.04
N LEU A 249 -4.51 -17.42 7.26
CA LEU A 249 -5.34 -18.40 6.56
C LEU A 249 -4.61 -19.05 5.37
N GLU A 250 -3.75 -18.30 4.68
CA GLU A 250 -2.97 -18.79 3.55
C GLU A 250 -1.87 -19.75 4.00
N PHE A 251 -1.14 -19.40 5.07
CA PHE A 251 0.04 -20.14 5.54
C PHE A 251 -0.25 -21.09 6.71
N LEU A 252 -1.52 -21.25 7.09
CA LEU A 252 -1.98 -22.18 8.13
C LEU A 252 -1.23 -22.01 9.46
N VAL A 253 -1.02 -20.75 9.86
CA VAL A 253 -0.28 -20.42 11.08
C VAL A 253 -0.96 -21.10 12.28
N PRO A 254 -0.30 -22.06 12.96
CA PRO A 254 -0.93 -22.84 14.00
C PRO A 254 -1.34 -21.93 15.16
N ALA A 255 -2.58 -22.08 15.64
CA ALA A 255 -2.97 -21.48 16.91
C ALA A 255 -2.16 -22.15 18.03
N GLN A 256 -1.15 -21.46 18.55
CA GLN A 256 -0.40 -21.97 19.69
C GLN A 256 -1.33 -22.00 20.90
N THR A 257 -1.64 -23.21 21.39
CA THR A 257 -2.13 -23.40 22.76
C THR A 257 -1.00 -22.96 23.70
N LEU A 258 -1.11 -21.75 24.25
CA LEU A 258 -0.31 -21.29 25.38
C LEU A 258 -0.76 -22.01 26.66
#